data_AF-A0A933H724-F1
#
_entry.id   AF-A0A933H724-F1
#
_cell.length_a   1.000
_cell.length_b   1.000
_cell.length_c   1.000
_cell.angle_alpha   90.00
_cell.angle_beta   90.00
_cell.angle_gamma   90.00
#
_symmetry.space_group_name_H-M   'P 1'
#
loop_
_entity.id
_entity.type
_entity.pdbx_description
1 polymer ?
#
loop_
_entity_poly.entity_id
_entity_poly.type
_entity_poly.pdbx_seq_one_letter_code
_entity_poly.pdbx_strand_id
1 'polypeptide(L)'
;MKLTLQRITIVFHITITACAPSPELLAAQTATASTAIAAAQWTKTPTATVTLAPTLTYTPKPIATLTSTPTIAPTSLPTKQVLIQVGSRGGDGGDPTDYYYGRGVPSFVLYVDGELLIENKNQVRFSENKIDNWFFRAKLEPSQICQLLGTLDALGFFHVKGDGTNFDKDPIYNFSSTPESILGAPSSYILVNGNPAKYITIYGPFARYAINEVKSSYQFLQNYYPPIPMSPYRAKYLLLWIEKLISTKSSSTPTPWSQNLPPLSELYATQVNNQIFIEGKLVDAFLDFFGNTTKGILLTDKDSEYFLIARPILPHETLLDANLPYKFSSYPPSKPTIFDLPFKCP
;
A
#
# COMPACT_ATOMS: atom_id res chain seq x y z
N MET A 1 -36.97 -24.06 59.31
CA MET A 1 -37.78 -24.97 58.48
C MET A 1 -37.66 -24.53 57.03
N LYS A 2 -37.08 -25.40 56.18
CA LYS A 2 -36.99 -25.44 54.70
C LYS A 2 -36.32 -24.29 53.91
N LEU A 3 -35.09 -24.61 53.47
CA LEU A 3 -34.40 -24.16 52.26
C LEU A 3 -35.07 -24.68 50.98
N THR A 4 -34.85 -23.96 49.87
CA THR A 4 -34.69 -24.46 48.47
C THR A 4 -34.23 -23.24 47.65
N LEU A 5 -33.02 -23.06 47.10
CA LEU A 5 -32.03 -23.89 46.41
C LEU A 5 -32.56 -24.60 45.17
N GLN A 6 -32.49 -23.91 44.02
CA GLN A 6 -32.77 -24.46 42.70
C GLN A 6 -31.58 -24.18 41.78
N ARG A 7 -30.57 -25.05 41.87
CA ARG A 7 -29.66 -25.41 40.77
C ARG A 7 -30.13 -26.79 40.31
N ILE A 8 -30.22 -27.07 39.01
CA ILE A 8 -29.95 -28.39 38.38
C ILE A 8 -30.24 -28.36 36.86
N THR A 9 -29.25 -28.87 36.11
CA THR A 9 -29.25 -29.40 34.72
C THR A 9 -29.71 -28.55 33.54
N ILE A 10 -28.76 -28.14 32.69
CA ILE A 10 -28.73 -28.53 31.26
C ILE A 10 -27.26 -28.78 30.85
N VAL A 11 -26.79 -30.01 31.08
CA VAL A 11 -25.63 -30.61 30.39
C VAL A 11 -26.08 -32.00 30.02
N PHE A 12 -26.46 -32.21 28.75
CA PHE A 12 -26.41 -33.45 27.97
C PHE A 12 -27.37 -33.32 26.79
N HIS A 13 -26.83 -33.19 25.58
CA HIS A 13 -27.28 -33.82 24.32
C HIS A 13 -26.63 -33.05 23.16
N ILE A 14 -25.67 -33.71 22.50
CA ILE A 14 -25.39 -33.73 21.05
C ILE A 14 -23.94 -34.22 20.89
N THR A 15 -23.76 -35.51 21.13
CA THR A 15 -23.00 -36.39 20.24
C THR A 15 -24.11 -37.29 19.65
N ILE A 16 -24.16 -37.71 18.37
CA ILE A 16 -23.21 -38.43 17.53
C ILE A 16 -23.75 -38.33 16.07
N THR A 17 -22.86 -38.52 15.09
CA THR A 17 -23.07 -39.02 13.70
C THR A 17 -23.05 -38.01 12.54
N ALA A 18 -21.86 -37.84 11.96
CA ALA A 18 -21.69 -37.82 10.50
C ALA A 18 -20.23 -38.18 10.16
N CYS A 19 -19.96 -39.47 9.96
CA CYS A 19 -18.81 -39.90 9.16
C CYS A 19 -19.12 -39.57 7.70
N ALA A 20 -18.75 -38.37 7.25
CA ALA A 20 -18.65 -38.10 5.83
C ALA A 20 -17.28 -38.62 5.33
N PRO A 21 -17.22 -39.35 4.20
CA PRO A 21 -15.96 -39.72 3.60
C PRO A 21 -15.19 -38.44 3.21
N SER A 22 -13.85 -38.46 3.35
CA SER A 22 -13.05 -37.29 3.00
C SER A 22 -13.21 -36.98 1.51
N PRO A 23 -13.16 -35.68 1.12
CA PRO A 23 -13.26 -35.28 -0.28
C PRO A 23 -12.22 -35.94 -1.20
N GLU A 24 -11.08 -36.37 -0.66
CA GLU A 24 -10.04 -37.06 -1.45
C GLU A 24 -10.50 -38.45 -1.94
N LEU A 25 -11.37 -39.13 -1.20
CA LEU A 25 -11.83 -40.49 -1.54
C LEU A 25 -12.89 -40.47 -2.66
N LEU A 26 -13.68 -39.39 -2.75
CA LEU A 26 -14.62 -39.16 -3.85
C LEU A 26 -13.90 -38.75 -5.14
N ALA A 27 -12.82 -37.98 -5.05
CA ALA A 27 -12.01 -37.61 -6.22
C ALA A 27 -11.29 -38.80 -6.86
N ALA A 28 -10.90 -39.81 -6.08
CA ALA A 28 -10.20 -41.00 -6.58
C ALA A 28 -11.11 -41.97 -7.36
N GLN A 29 -12.41 -42.05 -7.03
CA GLN A 29 -13.34 -42.98 -7.71
C GLN A 29 -13.83 -42.48 -9.06
N THR A 30 -13.80 -41.17 -9.32
CA THR A 30 -14.18 -40.61 -10.63
C THR A 30 -13.09 -40.82 -11.69
N ALA A 31 -11.85 -41.12 -11.31
CA ALA A 31 -10.75 -41.32 -12.25
C ALA A 31 -10.69 -42.73 -12.88
N THR A 32 -11.42 -43.71 -12.33
CA THR A 32 -11.27 -45.14 -12.73
C THR A 32 -12.37 -45.64 -13.68
N ALA A 33 -13.43 -44.87 -13.94
CA ALA A 33 -14.54 -45.29 -14.79
C ALA A 33 -14.37 -44.96 -16.29
N SER A 34 -13.36 -44.18 -16.66
CA SER A 34 -13.14 -43.70 -18.04
C SER A 34 -12.17 -44.56 -18.87
N THR A 35 -11.71 -45.70 -18.37
CA THR A 35 -10.62 -46.48 -19.00
C THR A 35 -11.02 -47.88 -19.49
N ALA A 36 -12.29 -48.11 -19.85
CA ALA A 36 -12.75 -49.45 -20.21
C ALA A 36 -13.68 -49.54 -21.43
N ILE A 37 -13.59 -48.66 -22.43
CA ILE A 37 -14.16 -48.93 -23.78
C ILE A 37 -13.32 -48.26 -24.86
N ALA A 38 -12.20 -48.87 -25.26
CA ALA A 38 -11.52 -48.57 -26.53
C ALA A 38 -10.50 -49.66 -26.89
N ALA A 39 -10.94 -50.92 -26.89
CA ALA A 39 -10.15 -52.03 -27.43
C ALA A 39 -10.92 -52.67 -28.60
N ALA A 40 -11.00 -51.98 -29.73
CA ALA A 40 -11.27 -52.59 -31.02
C ALA A 40 -10.90 -51.63 -32.16
N GLN A 41 -10.24 -52.18 -33.18
CA GLN A 41 -9.91 -51.59 -34.49
C GLN A 41 -8.61 -50.79 -34.58
N TRP A 42 -7.52 -51.53 -34.79
CA TRP A 42 -6.30 -51.01 -35.39
C TRP A 42 -6.54 -50.74 -36.87
N THR A 43 -6.79 -49.48 -37.24
CA THR A 43 -6.71 -49.00 -38.62
C THR A 43 -5.30 -48.48 -38.87
N LYS A 44 -4.69 -48.86 -40.00
CA LYS A 44 -3.36 -48.35 -40.39
C LYS A 44 -3.39 -46.81 -40.51
N THR A 45 -2.68 -46.14 -39.61
CA THR A 45 -2.46 -44.69 -39.67
C THR A 45 -1.63 -44.33 -40.89
N PRO A 46 -2.09 -43.43 -41.77
CA PRO A 46 -1.26 -42.89 -42.85
C PRO A 46 -0.11 -42.07 -42.25
N THR A 47 1.11 -42.34 -42.72
CA THR A 47 2.31 -41.58 -42.35
C THR A 47 2.11 -40.11 -42.71
N ALA A 48 1.96 -39.25 -41.69
CA ALA A 48 1.85 -37.82 -41.88
C ALA A 48 3.21 -37.26 -42.34
N THR A 49 3.22 -36.65 -43.52
CA THR A 49 4.35 -35.87 -44.03
C THR A 49 4.61 -34.71 -43.06
N VAL A 50 5.80 -34.70 -42.46
CA VAL A 50 6.25 -33.62 -41.56
C VAL A 50 6.32 -32.33 -42.37
N THR A 51 5.28 -31.50 -42.23
CA THR A 51 5.30 -30.13 -42.73
C THR A 51 6.00 -29.30 -41.67
N LEU A 52 7.18 -28.79 -41.99
CA LEU A 52 7.92 -27.89 -41.11
C LEU A 52 7.03 -26.70 -40.77
N ALA A 53 6.59 -26.62 -39.51
CA ALA A 53 5.84 -25.47 -39.03
C ALA A 53 6.75 -24.22 -39.19
N PRO A 54 6.22 -23.10 -39.71
CA PRO A 54 7.01 -21.88 -39.86
C PRO A 54 7.61 -21.51 -38.52
N THR A 55 8.94 -21.43 -38.47
CA THR A 55 9.68 -20.98 -37.30
C THR A 55 9.22 -19.56 -37.00
N LEU A 56 8.53 -19.37 -35.86
CA LEU A 56 8.12 -18.05 -35.40
C LEU A 56 9.38 -17.18 -35.31
N THR A 57 9.53 -16.28 -36.27
CA THR A 57 10.63 -15.33 -36.28
C THR A 57 10.32 -14.35 -35.17
N TYR A 58 11.02 -14.50 -34.04
CA TYR A 58 10.87 -13.63 -32.88
C TYR A 58 11.21 -12.21 -33.33
N THR A 59 10.19 -11.39 -33.53
CA THR A 59 10.39 -9.99 -33.86
C THR A 59 10.77 -9.31 -32.54
N PRO A 60 12.00 -8.83 -32.37
CA PRO A 60 12.38 -8.15 -31.14
C PRO A 60 11.42 -6.98 -30.93
N LYS A 61 10.68 -7.01 -29.83
CA LYS A 61 9.87 -5.87 -29.42
C LYS A 61 10.84 -4.70 -29.21
N PRO A 62 10.57 -3.51 -29.78
CA PRO A 62 11.46 -2.38 -29.60
C PRO A 62 11.70 -2.15 -28.11
N ILE A 63 12.96 -2.21 -27.70
CA ILE A 63 13.38 -1.89 -26.34
C ILE A 63 13.06 -0.42 -26.13
N ALA A 64 12.41 -0.09 -25.02
CA ALA A 64 12.15 1.29 -24.65
C ALA A 64 13.49 1.99 -24.36
N THR A 65 14.09 2.56 -25.39
CA THR A 65 15.30 3.37 -25.25
C THR A 65 14.97 4.60 -24.42
N LEU A 66 15.83 4.94 -23.43
CA LEU A 66 15.79 6.24 -22.78
C LEU A 66 16.13 7.31 -23.82
N THR A 67 15.12 7.84 -24.50
CA THR A 67 15.29 9.12 -25.19
C THR A 67 15.68 10.14 -24.14
N SER A 68 16.82 10.82 -24.34
CA SER A 68 17.25 11.92 -23.49
C SER A 68 16.09 12.90 -23.33
N THR A 69 15.42 12.85 -22.19
CA THR A 69 14.29 13.71 -21.92
C THR A 69 14.85 15.13 -21.86
N PRO A 70 14.37 16.07 -22.70
CA PRO A 70 14.76 17.47 -22.55
C PRO A 70 14.52 17.87 -21.09
N THR A 71 15.46 18.58 -20.46
CA THR A 71 15.34 19.04 -19.07
C THR A 71 14.02 19.80 -18.93
N ILE A 72 12.99 19.11 -18.43
CA ILE A 72 11.64 19.66 -18.31
C ILE A 72 11.73 20.75 -17.25
N ALA A 73 11.52 22.00 -17.66
CA ALA A 73 11.25 23.07 -16.73
C ALA A 73 10.05 22.63 -15.87
N PRO A 74 10.13 22.72 -14.52
CA PRO A 74 9.14 22.15 -13.63
C PRO A 74 7.76 22.66 -14.00
N THR A 75 6.99 21.82 -14.70
CA THR A 75 5.61 22.14 -15.02
C THR A 75 4.85 21.90 -13.74
N SER A 76 4.25 22.95 -13.17
CA SER A 76 3.47 22.85 -11.94
C SER A 76 2.43 21.75 -12.12
N LEU A 77 2.65 20.61 -11.46
CA LEU A 77 1.69 19.51 -11.48
C LEU A 77 0.39 20.03 -10.85
N PRO A 78 -0.79 19.77 -11.44
CA PRO A 78 -2.05 20.17 -10.82
C PRO A 78 -2.18 19.45 -9.48
N THR A 79 -2.02 20.18 -8.38
CA THR A 79 -2.11 19.64 -7.02
C THR A 79 -3.55 19.53 -6.59
N LYS A 80 -3.99 18.31 -6.26
CA LYS A 80 -5.27 18.13 -5.57
C LYS A 80 -5.18 18.60 -4.13
N GLN A 81 -6.20 19.33 -3.66
CA GLN A 81 -6.29 19.72 -2.27
C GLN A 81 -6.70 18.51 -1.41
N VAL A 82 -5.88 18.19 -0.41
CA VAL A 82 -6.12 17.10 0.52
C VAL A 82 -7.16 17.53 1.55
N LEU A 83 -8.18 16.71 1.76
CA LEU A 83 -9.14 16.86 2.85
C LEU A 83 -8.74 16.01 4.06
N ILE A 84 -8.43 14.73 3.87
CA ILE A 84 -8.00 13.82 4.94
C ILE A 84 -6.77 13.04 4.50
N GLN A 85 -5.79 12.88 5.37
CA GLN A 85 -4.62 12.05 5.14
C GLN A 85 -4.25 11.27 6.39
N VAL A 86 -4.02 9.97 6.25
CA VAL A 86 -3.56 9.09 7.33
C VAL A 86 -2.33 8.35 6.85
N GLY A 87 -1.28 8.34 7.66
CA GLY A 87 -0.06 7.61 7.33
C GLY A 87 0.87 7.49 8.52
N SER A 88 2.13 7.17 8.22
CA SER A 88 3.21 7.09 9.18
C SER A 88 4.34 8.06 8.81
N ARG A 89 5.15 8.45 9.79
CA ARG A 89 6.31 9.33 9.61
C ARG A 89 7.41 9.03 10.65
N GLY A 90 8.65 9.36 10.30
CA GLY A 90 9.80 9.22 11.21
C GLY A 90 10.24 7.77 11.43
N GLY A 91 11.06 7.57 12.46
CA GLY A 91 11.75 6.31 12.72
C GLY A 91 13.28 6.48 12.70
N ASP A 92 14.00 5.62 13.41
CA ASP A 92 15.46 5.57 13.40
C ASP A 92 15.94 5.06 12.05
N GLY A 93 16.93 5.75 11.48
CA GLY A 93 17.67 5.27 10.32
C GLY A 93 17.47 6.02 9.01
N GLY A 94 16.84 7.21 9.02
CA GLY A 94 16.79 8.09 7.84
C GLY A 94 16.32 9.50 8.19
N ASP A 95 16.54 10.46 7.27
CA ASP A 95 15.82 11.74 7.34
C ASP A 95 14.31 11.42 7.34
N PRO A 96 13.45 12.13 8.10
CA PRO A 96 12.01 12.04 7.93
C PRO A 96 11.54 12.01 6.46
N THR A 97 12.28 12.63 5.54
CA THR A 97 12.06 12.53 4.10
C THR A 97 12.35 11.14 3.51
N ASP A 98 13.36 10.42 3.98
CA ASP A 98 13.74 9.08 3.47
C ASP A 98 12.64 8.06 3.72
N TYR A 99 12.02 8.12 4.91
CA TYR A 99 10.84 7.31 5.19
C TYR A 99 9.74 7.65 4.18
N TYR A 100 9.46 8.92 3.94
CA TYR A 100 8.37 9.34 3.06
C TYR A 100 8.63 9.07 1.55
N TYR A 101 9.89 9.14 1.11
CA TYR A 101 10.29 9.00 -0.29
C TYR A 101 10.57 7.56 -0.72
N GLY A 102 10.97 6.69 0.22
CA GLY A 102 11.22 5.28 -0.08
C GLY A 102 10.27 4.32 0.61
N ARG A 103 9.83 4.58 1.84
CA ARG A 103 9.36 3.51 2.74
C ARG A 103 7.97 3.75 3.37
N GLY A 104 7.34 4.89 3.08
CA GLY A 104 6.19 5.39 3.81
C GLY A 104 5.33 6.31 2.96
N VAL A 105 4.33 5.74 2.30
CA VAL A 105 3.24 6.49 1.68
C VAL A 105 2.06 6.60 2.65
N PRO A 106 1.22 7.64 2.56
CA PRO A 106 -0.01 7.69 3.35
C PRO A 106 -0.90 6.48 3.02
N SER A 107 -1.44 5.80 4.03
CA SER A 107 -2.36 4.66 3.84
C SER A 107 -3.78 5.08 3.40
N PHE A 108 -4.13 6.35 3.55
CA PHE A 108 -5.44 6.92 3.26
C PHE A 108 -5.26 8.37 2.82
N VAL A 109 -5.84 8.75 1.68
CA VAL A 109 -5.90 10.14 1.21
C VAL A 109 -7.26 10.40 0.59
N LEU A 110 -8.03 11.32 1.18
CA LEU A 110 -9.26 11.86 0.61
C LEU A 110 -8.98 13.28 0.12
N TYR A 111 -9.32 13.56 -1.14
CA TYR A 111 -9.25 14.89 -1.73
C TYR A 111 -10.58 15.63 -1.59
N VAL A 112 -10.53 16.97 -1.66
CA VAL A 112 -11.71 17.84 -1.58
C VAL A 112 -12.70 17.57 -2.72
N ASP A 113 -12.22 17.10 -3.87
CA ASP A 113 -13.08 16.72 -4.98
C ASP A 113 -13.76 15.35 -4.78
N GLY A 114 -13.50 14.65 -3.68
CA GLY A 114 -14.07 13.34 -3.36
C GLY A 114 -13.29 12.15 -3.93
N GLU A 115 -12.20 12.35 -4.67
CA GLU A 115 -11.32 11.21 -4.95
C GLU A 115 -10.69 10.69 -3.65
N LEU A 116 -10.80 9.37 -3.45
CA LEU A 116 -10.27 8.67 -2.30
C LEU A 116 -9.25 7.64 -2.76
N LEU A 117 -8.06 7.67 -2.16
CA LEU A 117 -7.02 6.67 -2.31
C LEU A 117 -6.82 5.93 -0.98
N ILE A 118 -6.99 4.61 -0.98
CA ILE A 118 -6.79 3.76 0.20
C ILE A 118 -5.81 2.65 -0.15
N GLU A 119 -4.84 2.42 0.73
CA GLU A 119 -3.91 1.30 0.63
C GLU A 119 -4.63 -0.05 0.75
N ASN A 120 -4.30 -1.00 -0.12
CA ASN A 120 -4.82 -2.35 -0.10
C ASN A 120 -4.36 -3.11 1.16
N LYS A 121 -5.27 -3.32 2.12
CA LYS A 121 -4.96 -4.04 3.37
C LYS A 121 -5.18 -5.55 3.30
N ASN A 122 -5.75 -6.05 2.19
CA ASN A 122 -6.10 -7.46 2.05
C ASN A 122 -4.90 -8.36 1.69
N GLN A 123 -3.69 -7.81 1.59
CA GLN A 123 -2.48 -8.60 1.45
C GLN A 123 -1.82 -8.79 2.83
N VAL A 124 -2.12 -9.95 3.40
CA VAL A 124 -1.50 -10.65 4.52
C VAL A 124 -0.12 -10.07 4.93
N ARG A 125 -0.09 -9.32 6.05
CA ARG A 125 1.14 -8.82 6.74
C ARG A 125 1.95 -9.94 7.42
N PHE A 126 2.09 -11.12 6.83
CA PHE A 126 2.71 -12.28 7.50
C PHE A 126 4.02 -12.76 6.87
N SER A 127 4.80 -11.86 6.26
CA SER A 127 6.23 -12.13 6.10
C SER A 127 7.00 -10.83 6.20
N GLU A 128 8.13 -10.84 6.91
CA GLU A 128 8.94 -9.70 7.30
C GLU A 128 9.46 -8.82 6.14
N ASN A 129 9.10 -9.09 4.88
CA ASN A 129 9.62 -8.40 3.69
C ASN A 129 8.59 -8.12 2.58
N LYS A 130 7.27 -8.25 2.81
CA LYS A 130 6.26 -7.96 1.77
C LYS A 130 5.23 -6.95 2.25
N ILE A 131 5.55 -5.69 2.00
CA ILE A 131 4.60 -4.58 2.08
C ILE A 131 4.05 -4.39 0.67
N ASP A 132 2.99 -5.12 0.32
CA ASP A 132 2.29 -4.98 -0.96
C ASP A 132 1.28 -3.83 -0.86
N ASN A 133 1.79 -2.63 -0.58
CA ASN A 133 0.96 -1.43 -0.47
C ASN A 133 0.73 -0.90 -1.89
N TRP A 134 -0.47 -1.09 -2.41
CA TRP A 134 -0.93 -0.34 -3.59
C TRP A 134 -2.25 0.33 -3.29
N PHE A 135 -2.52 1.41 -3.98
CA PHE A 135 -3.73 2.18 -3.76
C PHE A 135 -4.89 1.62 -4.57
N PHE A 136 -6.05 1.55 -3.93
CA PHE A 136 -7.33 1.56 -4.59
C PHE A 136 -7.88 2.97 -4.61
N ARG A 137 -8.57 3.29 -5.69
CA ARG A 137 -9.24 4.55 -5.95
C ARG A 137 -10.76 4.35 -5.87
N ALA A 138 -11.42 5.28 -5.21
CA ALA A 138 -12.86 5.45 -5.22
C ALA A 138 -13.22 6.94 -5.44
N LYS A 139 -14.50 7.21 -5.78
CA LYS A 139 -15.04 8.57 -5.88
C LYS A 139 -16.20 8.69 -4.90
N LEU A 140 -16.00 9.45 -3.83
CA LEU A 140 -17.02 9.73 -2.84
C LEU A 140 -17.88 10.91 -3.29
N GLU A 141 -19.18 10.78 -3.07
CA GLU A 141 -20.13 11.88 -3.17
C GLU A 141 -20.06 12.79 -1.93
N PRO A 142 -20.46 14.07 -2.03
CA PRO A 142 -20.46 15.00 -0.90
C PRO A 142 -21.13 14.46 0.36
N SER A 143 -22.25 13.75 0.23
CA SER A 143 -22.97 13.13 1.37
C SER A 143 -22.13 12.08 2.10
N GLN A 144 -21.34 11.29 1.36
CA GLN A 144 -20.45 10.28 1.94
C GLN A 144 -19.26 10.93 2.65
N ILE A 145 -18.74 12.03 2.09
CA ILE A 145 -17.69 12.83 2.73
C ILE A 145 -18.21 13.43 4.03
N CYS A 146 -19.41 14.02 4.00
CA CYS A 146 -20.05 14.57 5.20
C CYS A 146 -20.35 13.50 6.26
N GLN A 147 -20.79 12.30 5.87
CA GLN A 147 -20.96 11.19 6.80
C GLN A 147 -19.63 10.78 7.45
N LEU A 148 -18.55 10.75 6.68
CA LEU A 148 -17.22 10.42 7.19
C LEU A 148 -16.75 11.48 8.20
N LEU A 149 -16.85 12.76 7.85
CA LEU A 149 -16.49 13.87 8.74
C LEU A 149 -17.36 13.89 10.01
N GLY A 150 -18.67 13.69 9.87
CA GLY A 150 -19.60 13.58 11.00
C GLY A 150 -19.29 12.38 11.90
N THR A 151 -18.80 11.27 11.33
CA THR A 151 -18.35 10.12 12.14
C THR A 151 -17.10 10.47 12.93
N LEU A 152 -16.12 11.18 12.34
CA LEU A 152 -14.94 11.66 13.07
C LEU A 152 -15.31 12.61 14.21
N ASP A 153 -16.27 13.51 13.97
CA ASP A 153 -16.80 14.42 14.97
C ASP A 153 -17.49 13.67 16.13
N ALA A 154 -18.36 12.71 15.80
CA ALA A 154 -19.00 11.85 16.79
C ALA A 154 -18.02 10.98 17.60
N LEU A 155 -16.88 10.62 17.02
CA LEU A 155 -15.78 9.94 17.71
C LEU A 155 -14.95 10.90 18.60
N GLY A 156 -15.26 12.20 18.59
CA GLY A 156 -14.59 13.22 19.37
C GLY A 156 -13.30 13.77 18.77
N PHE A 157 -12.94 13.37 17.53
CA PHE A 157 -11.65 13.70 16.91
C PHE A 157 -11.35 15.21 16.93
N PHE A 158 -12.33 16.03 16.53
CA PHE A 158 -12.19 17.49 16.45
C PHE A 158 -12.19 18.18 17.82
N HIS A 159 -12.61 17.48 18.88
CA HIS A 159 -12.67 18.00 20.25
C HIS A 159 -11.46 17.62 21.10
N VAL A 160 -10.61 16.72 20.61
CA VAL A 160 -9.36 16.34 21.30
C VAL A 160 -8.49 17.57 21.52
N LYS A 161 -8.02 17.75 22.76
CA LYS A 161 -6.97 18.73 23.10
C LYS A 161 -5.61 18.13 22.78
N GLY A 162 -4.66 18.97 22.37
CA GLY A 162 -3.32 18.50 21.96
C GLY A 162 -3.28 17.97 20.53
N ASP A 163 -2.08 17.62 20.07
CA ASP A 163 -1.80 17.14 18.72
C ASP A 163 -0.77 15.99 18.71
N GLY A 164 -0.27 15.60 19.88
CA GLY A 164 0.70 14.53 20.08
C GLY A 164 2.15 14.90 19.77
N THR A 165 2.45 16.16 19.45
CA THR A 165 3.82 16.59 19.13
C THR A 165 4.71 16.61 20.37
N ASN A 166 4.15 16.93 21.54
CA ASN A 166 4.85 16.92 22.82
C ASN A 166 4.44 15.72 23.67
N PHE A 167 4.82 14.53 23.20
CA PHE A 167 4.27 13.25 23.62
C PHE A 167 4.30 12.98 25.14
N ASP A 168 5.19 13.61 25.92
CA ASP A 168 5.34 13.38 27.36
C ASP A 168 4.27 14.11 28.19
N LYS A 169 3.69 15.17 27.64
CA LYS A 169 2.73 16.06 28.30
C LYS A 169 1.44 16.23 27.50
N ASP A 170 1.36 15.67 26.30
CA ASP A 170 0.21 15.87 25.43
C ASP A 170 -1.03 15.13 25.98
N PRO A 171 -2.17 15.82 26.14
CA PRO A 171 -3.39 15.22 26.68
C PRO A 171 -4.02 14.17 25.76
N ILE A 172 -3.50 13.95 24.54
CA ILE A 172 -3.88 12.77 23.76
C ILE A 172 -3.41 11.45 24.39
N TYR A 173 -2.51 11.48 25.37
CA TYR A 173 -2.01 10.31 26.09
C TYR A 173 -2.46 10.30 27.55
N ASN A 174 -2.85 9.12 28.04
CA ASN A 174 -3.15 8.87 29.45
C ASN A 174 -2.07 7.97 30.05
N PHE A 175 -1.00 8.57 30.56
CA PHE A 175 0.06 7.86 31.25
C PHE A 175 -0.25 7.71 32.75
N SER A 176 -0.06 6.50 33.29
CA SER A 176 -0.09 6.25 34.73
C SER A 176 1.18 6.71 35.46
N SER A 177 2.27 6.88 34.72
CA SER A 177 3.60 7.29 35.19
C SER A 177 4.38 7.93 34.04
N THR A 178 5.43 8.69 34.32
CA THR A 178 6.30 9.25 33.27
C THR A 178 6.77 8.13 32.32
N PRO A 179 6.48 8.21 31.01
CA PRO A 179 6.90 7.18 30.09
C PRO A 179 8.42 7.20 29.90
N GLU A 180 9.03 6.03 29.69
CA GLU A 180 10.43 5.96 29.29
C GLU A 180 10.61 6.64 27.93
N SER A 181 11.65 7.47 27.82
CA SER A 181 12.01 8.14 26.57
C SER A 181 12.61 7.12 25.60
N ILE A 182 11.74 6.48 24.83
CA ILE A 182 12.13 5.76 23.63
C ILE A 182 12.22 6.81 22.53
N LEU A 183 13.41 7.07 22.00
CA LEU A 183 13.57 7.91 20.81
C LEU A 183 13.53 7.04 19.55
N GLY A 184 13.28 7.66 18.40
CA GLY A 184 13.52 6.98 17.13
C GLY A 184 12.43 6.03 16.65
N ALA A 185 11.28 5.95 17.30
CA ALA A 185 10.19 5.14 16.78
C ALA A 185 9.35 5.93 15.74
N PRO A 186 8.70 5.25 14.78
CA PRO A 186 7.78 5.92 13.87
C PRO A 186 6.55 6.43 14.61
N SER A 187 5.94 7.48 14.07
CA SER A 187 4.62 7.97 14.47
C SER A 187 3.61 7.69 13.38
N SER A 188 2.37 7.40 13.76
CA SER A 188 1.22 7.53 12.86
C SER A 188 0.68 8.95 12.91
N TYR A 189 -0.07 9.39 11.90
CA TYR A 189 -0.77 10.67 11.95
C TYR A 189 -2.14 10.61 11.28
N ILE A 190 -3.03 11.50 11.72
CA ILE A 190 -4.30 11.83 11.08
C ILE A 190 -4.29 13.34 10.83
N LEU A 191 -4.43 13.72 9.57
CA LEU A 191 -4.59 15.10 9.14
C LEU A 191 -5.98 15.25 8.55
N VAL A 192 -6.76 16.20 9.07
CA VAL A 192 -8.02 16.67 8.48
C VAL A 192 -7.89 18.16 8.24
N ASN A 193 -7.97 18.56 6.98
CA ASN A 193 -8.05 19.94 6.55
C ASN A 193 -9.52 20.39 6.43
N GLY A 194 -9.75 21.66 6.15
CA GLY A 194 -11.09 22.24 6.03
C GLY A 194 -11.55 22.89 7.33
N ASN A 195 -12.86 22.97 7.56
CA ASN A 195 -13.44 23.53 8.78
C ASN A 195 -14.50 22.57 9.34
N PRO A 196 -14.26 21.88 10.48
CA PRO A 196 -13.09 22.01 11.37
C PRO A 196 -11.83 21.34 10.83
N ALA A 197 -10.68 21.95 11.10
CA ALA A 197 -9.34 21.42 10.80
C ALA A 197 -8.71 20.80 12.05
N LYS A 198 -8.04 19.64 11.91
CA LYS A 198 -7.36 18.98 13.03
C LYS A 198 -6.19 18.13 12.55
N TYR A 199 -5.12 18.13 13.32
CA TYR A 199 -3.96 17.26 13.15
C TYR A 199 -3.66 16.54 14.45
N ILE A 200 -3.42 15.23 14.38
CA ILE A 200 -2.97 14.41 15.50
C ILE A 200 -1.85 13.50 15.01
N THR A 201 -0.73 13.48 15.73
CA THR A 201 0.35 12.50 15.59
C THR A 201 0.32 11.54 16.77
N ILE A 202 0.53 10.26 16.51
CA ILE A 202 0.51 9.18 17.51
C ILE A 202 1.88 8.52 17.48
N TYR A 203 2.72 8.84 18.45
CA TYR A 203 4.00 8.17 18.66
C TYR A 203 3.81 6.67 18.89
N GLY A 204 4.42 5.84 18.04
CA GLY A 204 4.21 4.39 18.00
C GLY A 204 4.36 3.71 19.37
N PRO A 205 5.45 3.94 20.13
CA PRO A 205 5.65 3.38 21.46
C PRO A 205 4.55 3.74 22.46
N PHE A 206 3.88 4.88 22.27
CA PHE A 206 2.83 5.36 23.16
C PHE A 206 1.42 5.18 22.62
N ALA A 207 1.24 4.54 21.46
CA ALA A 207 -0.07 4.32 20.86
C ALA A 207 -1.05 3.61 21.81
N ARG A 208 -0.57 2.71 22.68
CA ARG A 208 -1.39 2.04 23.70
C ARG A 208 -1.94 2.98 24.78
N TYR A 209 -1.30 4.12 25.02
CA TYR A 209 -1.72 5.13 26.00
C TYR A 209 -2.61 6.22 25.40
N ALA A 210 -2.81 6.24 24.08
CA ALA A 210 -3.67 7.22 23.45
C ALA A 210 -5.11 7.16 24.02
N ILE A 211 -5.77 8.30 24.15
CA ILE A 211 -7.17 8.39 24.57
C ILE A 211 -8.10 7.72 23.55
N ASN A 212 -9.32 7.40 23.98
CA ASN A 212 -10.25 6.60 23.17
C ASN A 212 -10.68 7.31 21.88
N GLU A 213 -10.84 8.63 21.91
CA GLU A 213 -11.21 9.46 20.77
C GLU A 213 -10.18 9.33 19.65
N VAL A 214 -8.89 9.38 20.01
CA VAL A 214 -7.78 9.23 19.06
C VAL A 214 -7.69 7.80 18.54
N LYS A 215 -7.77 6.80 19.43
CA LYS A 215 -7.73 5.38 19.04
C LYS A 215 -8.88 5.01 18.10
N SER A 216 -10.10 5.38 18.45
CA SER A 216 -11.30 5.07 17.66
C SER A 216 -11.28 5.78 16.32
N SER A 217 -10.86 7.05 16.27
CA SER A 217 -10.74 7.81 15.01
C SER A 217 -9.67 7.21 14.09
N TYR A 218 -8.51 6.85 14.65
CA TYR A 218 -7.46 6.18 13.88
C TYR A 218 -7.93 4.82 13.36
N GLN A 219 -8.53 3.99 14.22
CA GLN A 219 -9.05 2.67 13.84
C GLN A 219 -10.18 2.78 12.80
N PHE A 220 -11.08 3.76 12.95
CA PHE A 220 -12.13 4.03 11.97
C PHE A 220 -11.54 4.32 10.59
N LEU A 221 -10.60 5.27 10.48
CA LEU A 221 -9.97 5.59 9.19
C LEU A 221 -9.10 4.44 8.65
N GLN A 222 -8.44 3.69 9.54
CA GLN A 222 -7.68 2.50 9.15
C GLN A 222 -8.59 1.38 8.63
N ASN A 223 -9.83 1.28 9.11
CA ASN A 223 -10.77 0.24 8.67
C ASN A 223 -11.79 0.76 7.65
N TYR A 224 -11.71 2.03 7.26
CA TYR A 224 -12.66 2.64 6.35
C TYR A 224 -12.50 2.03 4.96
N TYR A 225 -13.59 1.46 4.47
CA TYR A 225 -13.77 1.05 3.09
C TYR A 225 -15.12 1.57 2.63
N PRO A 226 -15.18 2.40 1.57
CA PRO A 226 -16.44 2.96 1.14
C PRO A 226 -17.31 1.84 0.52
N PRO A 227 -18.63 1.87 0.71
CA PRO A 227 -19.55 0.87 0.17
C PRO A 227 -19.82 1.09 -1.33
N ILE A 228 -18.78 1.40 -2.11
CA ILE A 228 -18.84 1.65 -3.54
C ILE A 228 -17.72 0.88 -4.26
N PRO A 229 -17.89 0.58 -5.56
CA PRO A 229 -16.83 -0.04 -6.33
C PRO A 229 -15.54 0.77 -6.28
N MET A 230 -14.44 0.07 -6.07
CA MET A 230 -13.09 0.64 -6.13
C MET A 230 -12.34 0.05 -7.32
N SER A 231 -11.38 0.82 -7.84
CA SER A 231 -10.49 0.37 -8.93
C SER A 231 -9.04 0.56 -8.51
N PRO A 232 -8.08 -0.24 -9.01
CA PRO A 232 -6.68 0.02 -8.75
C PRO A 232 -6.30 1.44 -9.19
N TYR A 233 -5.60 2.18 -8.34
CA TYR A 233 -5.04 3.47 -8.69
C TYR A 233 -3.91 3.27 -9.71
N ARG A 234 -3.97 4.02 -10.81
CA ARG A 234 -2.86 4.11 -11.77
C ARG A 234 -2.17 5.45 -11.61
N ALA A 235 -0.95 5.40 -11.08
CA ALA A 235 -0.12 6.58 -10.91
C ALA A 235 0.27 7.15 -12.28
N LYS A 236 0.33 8.48 -12.37
CA LYS A 236 0.86 9.17 -13.57
C LYS A 236 2.38 9.29 -13.56
N TYR A 237 2.96 9.23 -12.37
CA TYR A 237 4.40 9.39 -12.14
C TYR A 237 4.85 8.42 -11.05
N LEU A 238 6.09 7.98 -11.13
CA LEU A 238 6.75 7.22 -10.07
C LEU A 238 8.02 7.93 -9.62
N LEU A 239 8.36 7.77 -8.36
CA LEU A 239 9.72 7.95 -7.87
C LEU A 239 10.33 6.56 -7.70
N LEU A 240 11.41 6.29 -8.40
CA LEU A 240 12.22 5.11 -8.16
C LEU A 240 13.33 5.47 -7.20
N TRP A 241 13.39 4.77 -6.08
CA TRP A 241 14.55 4.76 -5.20
C TRP A 241 15.47 3.62 -5.63
N ILE A 242 16.76 3.90 -5.85
CA ILE A 242 17.75 2.91 -6.29
C ILE A 242 18.98 2.98 -5.39
N GLU A 243 19.29 1.87 -4.71
CA GLU A 243 20.51 1.70 -3.94
C GLU A 243 21.36 0.61 -4.55
N LYS A 244 22.65 0.87 -4.79
CA LYS A 244 23.60 -0.17 -5.17
C LYS A 244 24.14 -0.84 -3.91
N LEU A 245 24.08 -2.17 -3.85
CA LEU A 245 24.58 -2.91 -2.69
C LEU A 245 26.08 -3.17 -2.82
N ILE A 246 26.81 -2.91 -1.73
CA ILE A 246 28.27 -3.05 -1.67
C ILE A 246 28.68 -4.46 -1.19
N SER A 247 27.79 -5.21 -0.53
CA SER A 247 28.05 -6.60 -0.11
C SER A 247 26.83 -7.49 -0.28
N THR A 248 27.01 -8.66 -0.91
CA THR A 248 25.98 -9.63 -1.29
C THR A 248 25.54 -10.57 -0.17
N LYS A 249 25.74 -10.21 1.11
CA LYS A 249 25.29 -11.03 2.25
C LYS A 249 23.79 -10.86 2.56
N SER A 250 22.97 -10.60 1.54
CA SER A 250 21.52 -10.62 1.73
C SER A 250 21.05 -12.07 1.82
N SER A 251 20.19 -12.38 2.79
CA SER A 251 19.52 -13.68 2.88
C SER A 251 18.45 -13.86 1.80
N SER A 252 18.15 -12.82 1.03
CA SER A 252 17.14 -12.84 -0.03
C SER A 252 17.76 -13.08 -1.39
N THR A 253 17.18 -13.98 -2.19
CA THR A 253 17.58 -14.19 -3.59
C THR A 253 17.18 -13.00 -4.45
N PRO A 254 18.14 -12.29 -5.10
CA PRO A 254 17.81 -11.21 -6.02
C PRO A 254 16.96 -11.68 -7.21
N THR A 255 16.05 -10.85 -7.67
CA THR A 255 15.27 -11.08 -8.90
C THR A 255 16.02 -10.51 -10.12
N PRO A 256 16.12 -11.22 -11.26
CA PRO A 256 16.75 -10.67 -12.45
C PRO A 256 16.05 -9.41 -12.97
N TRP A 257 16.82 -8.41 -13.39
CA TRP A 257 16.29 -7.20 -14.02
C TRP A 257 15.60 -7.50 -15.36
N SER A 258 14.47 -6.83 -15.64
CA SER A 258 13.73 -7.01 -16.88
C SER A 258 14.43 -6.35 -18.07
N GLN A 259 14.66 -7.12 -19.14
CA GLN A 259 15.22 -6.60 -20.40
C GLN A 259 14.29 -5.63 -21.14
N ASN A 260 13.02 -5.55 -20.74
CA ASN A 260 12.05 -4.61 -21.31
C ASN A 260 12.10 -3.22 -20.66
N LEU A 261 12.87 -3.07 -19.58
CA LEU A 261 13.11 -1.79 -18.90
C LEU A 261 14.49 -1.25 -19.28
N PRO A 262 14.72 0.07 -19.14
CA PRO A 262 16.06 0.63 -19.28
C PRO A 262 17.09 -0.10 -18.41
N PRO A 263 18.35 -0.22 -18.85
CA PRO A 263 19.41 -0.85 -18.05
C PRO A 263 19.50 -0.21 -16.66
N LEU A 264 19.60 -1.03 -15.62
CA LEU A 264 19.58 -0.54 -14.25
C LEU A 264 20.84 0.28 -13.93
N SER A 265 21.97 -0.12 -14.52
CA SER A 265 23.21 0.67 -14.51
C SER A 265 23.06 2.08 -15.11
N GLU A 266 22.27 2.25 -16.18
CA GLU A 266 21.99 3.57 -16.76
C GLU A 266 21.10 4.40 -15.86
N LEU A 267 20.02 3.79 -15.33
CA LEU A 267 19.15 4.43 -14.35
C LEU A 267 19.96 4.93 -13.15
N TYR A 268 20.75 4.04 -12.53
CA TYR A 268 21.59 4.37 -11.38
C TYR A 268 22.58 5.52 -11.67
N ALA A 269 23.14 5.59 -12.87
CA ALA A 269 24.04 6.68 -13.26
C ALA A 269 23.35 8.05 -13.37
N THR A 270 22.02 8.07 -13.58
CA THR A 270 21.21 9.30 -13.72
C THR A 270 20.51 9.74 -12.45
N GLN A 271 20.65 9.00 -11.35
CA GLN A 271 19.93 9.27 -10.12
C GLN A 271 20.42 10.54 -9.42
N VAL A 272 19.49 11.22 -8.74
CA VAL A 272 19.78 12.35 -7.85
C VAL A 272 19.40 11.91 -6.44
N ASN A 273 20.36 11.83 -5.53
CA ASN A 273 20.16 11.33 -4.14
C ASN A 273 19.44 9.98 -4.07
N ASN A 274 19.92 9.00 -4.86
CA ASN A 274 19.34 7.66 -4.98
C ASN A 274 17.92 7.63 -5.56
N GLN A 275 17.47 8.69 -6.21
CA GLN A 275 16.10 8.80 -6.72
C GLN A 275 16.06 9.15 -8.21
N ILE A 276 15.05 8.62 -8.90
CA ILE A 276 14.75 8.89 -10.31
C ILE A 276 13.26 9.14 -10.45
N PHE A 277 12.91 10.25 -11.09
CA PHE A 277 11.53 10.50 -11.48
C PHE A 277 11.20 9.81 -12.80
N ILE A 278 10.09 9.09 -12.82
CA ILE A 278 9.61 8.35 -13.98
C ILE A 278 8.25 8.88 -14.39
N GLU A 279 8.09 9.10 -15.69
CA GLU A 279 6.87 9.63 -16.31
C GLU A 279 6.54 8.94 -17.64
N GLY A 280 5.37 9.27 -18.19
CA GLY A 280 4.94 8.81 -19.49
C GLY A 280 4.82 7.28 -19.59
N LYS A 281 5.19 6.72 -20.75
CA LYS A 281 5.02 5.29 -21.04
C LYS A 281 5.85 4.36 -20.15
N LEU A 282 6.92 4.87 -19.54
CA LEU A 282 7.74 4.07 -18.64
C LEU A 282 6.99 3.74 -17.34
N VAL A 283 6.07 4.61 -16.89
CA VAL A 283 5.31 4.37 -15.67
C VAL A 283 4.58 3.04 -15.72
N ASP A 284 3.80 2.77 -16.77
CA ASP A 284 3.07 1.49 -16.90
C ASP A 284 4.04 0.28 -16.93
N ALA A 285 5.18 0.39 -17.62
CA ALA A 285 6.17 -0.69 -17.67
C ALA A 285 6.78 -1.00 -16.30
N PHE A 286 7.07 0.04 -15.50
CA PHE A 286 7.53 -0.11 -14.13
C PHE A 286 6.42 -0.65 -13.22
N LEU A 287 5.20 -0.13 -13.34
CA LEU A 287 4.05 -0.63 -12.59
C LEU A 287 3.82 -2.13 -12.82
N ASP A 288 3.87 -2.57 -14.08
CA ASP A 288 3.74 -3.97 -14.44
C ASP A 288 4.88 -4.82 -13.87
N PHE A 289 6.13 -4.34 -13.93
CA PHE A 289 7.29 -5.04 -13.36
C PHE A 289 7.21 -5.19 -11.84
N PHE A 290 6.78 -4.14 -11.14
CA PHE A 290 6.58 -4.18 -9.69
C PHE A 290 5.26 -4.86 -9.30
N GLY A 291 4.41 -5.25 -10.25
CA GLY A 291 3.12 -5.89 -10.02
C GLY A 291 2.11 -4.97 -9.34
N ASN A 292 2.19 -3.65 -9.59
CA ASN A 292 1.45 -2.61 -8.90
C ASN A 292 1.61 -2.74 -7.38
N THR A 293 2.84 -2.70 -6.87
CA THR A 293 3.14 -2.71 -5.42
C THR A 293 4.26 -1.73 -5.11
N THR A 294 4.24 -1.07 -3.94
CA THR A 294 5.35 -0.21 -3.48
C THR A 294 6.42 -0.99 -2.72
N LYS A 295 6.67 -2.24 -3.11
CA LYS A 295 7.61 -3.09 -2.41
C LYS A 295 9.05 -2.76 -2.78
N GLY A 296 9.94 -2.91 -1.81
CA GLY A 296 11.37 -3.01 -2.06
C GLY A 296 11.69 -4.33 -2.76
N ILE A 297 12.40 -4.29 -3.88
CA ILE A 297 12.85 -5.48 -4.60
C ILE A 297 14.37 -5.47 -4.66
N LEU A 298 14.97 -6.58 -4.23
CA LEU A 298 16.37 -6.87 -4.48
C LEU A 298 16.52 -7.41 -5.90
N LEU A 299 17.36 -6.76 -6.70
CA LEU A 299 17.50 -6.99 -8.12
C LEU A 299 18.95 -7.24 -8.51
N THR A 300 19.17 -8.06 -9.53
CA THR A 300 20.47 -8.22 -10.19
C THR A 300 20.43 -7.70 -11.62
N ASP A 301 21.41 -6.86 -11.95
CA ASP A 301 21.73 -6.46 -13.33
C ASP A 301 23.22 -6.72 -13.57
N LYS A 302 23.50 -7.72 -14.41
CA LYS A 302 24.85 -8.28 -14.63
C LYS A 302 25.46 -8.73 -13.29
N ASP A 303 26.63 -8.18 -12.93
CA ASP A 303 27.39 -8.53 -11.72
C ASP A 303 27.11 -7.60 -10.53
N SER A 304 26.06 -6.79 -10.59
CA SER A 304 25.70 -5.84 -9.53
C SER A 304 24.32 -6.12 -8.95
N GLU A 305 24.22 -6.01 -7.63
CA GLU A 305 22.97 -6.06 -6.90
C GLU A 305 22.48 -4.65 -6.56
N TYR A 306 21.17 -4.46 -6.67
CA TYR A 306 20.52 -3.20 -6.37
C TYR A 306 19.26 -3.45 -5.54
N PHE A 307 18.96 -2.53 -4.64
CA PHE A 307 17.68 -2.47 -3.94
C PHE A 307 16.86 -1.34 -4.51
N LEU A 308 15.66 -1.66 -5.02
CA LEU A 308 14.78 -0.68 -5.65
C LEU A 308 13.45 -0.59 -4.95
N ILE A 309 12.91 0.63 -4.87
CA ILE A 309 11.52 0.88 -4.49
C ILE A 309 10.84 1.73 -5.56
N ALA A 310 9.68 1.30 -6.04
CA ALA A 310 8.83 2.10 -6.91
C ALA A 310 7.69 2.73 -6.10
N ARG A 311 7.73 4.04 -5.92
CA ARG A 311 6.72 4.81 -5.18
C ARG A 311 5.82 5.58 -6.15
N PRO A 312 4.49 5.40 -6.13
CA PRO A 312 3.59 6.23 -6.88
C PRO A 312 3.58 7.65 -6.32
N ILE A 313 3.68 8.63 -7.21
CA ILE A 313 3.43 10.02 -6.83
C ILE A 313 1.93 10.23 -6.71
N LEU A 314 1.50 10.78 -5.57
CA LEU A 314 0.09 11.02 -5.30
C LEU A 314 -0.35 12.39 -5.86
N PRO A 315 -1.64 12.56 -6.24
CA PRO A 315 -2.14 13.78 -6.88
C PRO A 315 -1.89 15.12 -6.16
N HIS A 316 -1.61 15.13 -4.86
CA HIS A 316 -1.31 16.36 -4.10
C HIS A 316 0.17 16.68 -3.99
N GLU A 317 1.04 15.75 -4.40
CA GLU A 317 2.48 15.88 -4.24
C GLU A 317 3.03 16.68 -5.43
N THR A 318 3.78 17.75 -5.13
CA THR A 318 4.54 18.46 -6.17
C THR A 318 6.01 18.23 -6.00
N LEU A 319 6.69 18.04 -7.13
CA LEU A 319 8.12 18.16 -7.22
C LEU A 319 8.49 19.64 -7.17
N LEU A 320 9.12 20.08 -6.08
CA LEU A 320 9.51 21.48 -5.91
C LEU A 320 10.74 21.85 -6.74
N ASP A 321 11.61 20.89 -7.06
CA ASP A 321 12.78 21.08 -7.93
C ASP A 321 13.26 19.72 -8.45
N ALA A 322 13.53 19.62 -9.76
CA ALA A 322 14.12 18.43 -10.39
C ALA A 322 15.66 18.40 -10.30
N ASN A 323 16.30 19.51 -9.93
CA ASN A 323 17.75 19.66 -9.84
C ASN A 323 18.28 19.63 -8.40
N LEU A 324 17.38 19.61 -7.40
CA LEU A 324 17.71 19.36 -6.00
C LEU A 324 17.23 17.93 -5.64
N PRO A 325 17.62 17.34 -4.48
CA PRO A 325 16.88 16.19 -3.94
C PRO A 325 15.40 16.46 -4.11
N TYR A 326 14.66 15.56 -4.77
CA TYR A 326 13.24 15.76 -5.08
C TYR A 326 12.50 16.09 -3.78
N LYS A 327 12.33 17.39 -3.51
CA LYS A 327 11.61 17.87 -2.34
C LYS A 327 10.15 17.84 -2.72
N PHE A 328 9.42 16.85 -2.23
CA PHE A 328 7.99 16.89 -2.36
C PHE A 328 7.42 17.90 -1.37
N SER A 329 6.48 18.72 -1.83
CA SER A 329 5.73 19.67 -1.00
C SER A 329 4.97 19.04 0.17
N SER A 330 4.91 17.72 0.22
CA SER A 330 3.98 16.94 1.03
C SER A 330 4.67 16.06 2.08
N TYR A 331 5.72 16.53 2.76
CA TYR A 331 5.88 16.03 4.14
C TYR A 331 4.61 16.45 4.89
N PRO A 332 3.82 15.53 5.50
CA PRO A 332 2.47 15.84 5.93
C PRO A 332 2.52 17.11 6.78
N PRO A 333 1.80 18.17 6.38
CA PRO A 333 1.97 19.46 7.01
C PRO A 333 1.69 19.29 8.50
N SER A 334 2.59 19.80 9.34
CA SER A 334 2.45 19.76 10.80
C SER A 334 1.26 20.59 11.29
N LYS A 335 0.62 21.33 10.39
CA LYS A 335 -0.55 22.14 10.65
C LYS A 335 -1.62 21.86 9.59
N PRO A 336 -2.87 21.61 10.00
CA PRO A 336 -3.94 21.47 9.05
C PRO A 336 -4.26 22.83 8.40
N THR A 337 -4.68 22.79 7.14
CA THR A 337 -5.11 23.97 6.40
C THR A 337 -6.61 24.16 6.58
N ILE A 338 -7.03 25.37 6.93
CA ILE A 338 -8.45 25.72 7.05
C ILE A 338 -8.95 26.25 5.70
N PHE A 339 -10.07 25.71 5.23
CA PHE A 339 -10.80 26.19 4.06
C PHE A 339 -12.26 25.75 4.12
N ASP A 340 -13.12 26.44 3.37
CA ASP A 340 -14.50 26.01 3.20
C ASP A 340 -14.58 24.89 2.17
N LEU A 341 -15.37 23.86 2.48
CA LEU A 341 -15.67 22.80 1.53
C LEU A 341 -16.50 23.37 0.36
N PRO A 342 -16.32 22.86 -0.86
CA PRO A 342 -17.12 23.29 -2.02
C PRO A 342 -18.58 22.79 -1.95
N PHE A 343 -18.96 22.14 -0.85
CA PHE A 343 -20.29 21.66 -0.51
C PHE A 343 -20.54 21.85 0.99
N LYS A 344 -21.81 21.87 1.40
CA LYS A 344 -22.19 21.98 2.82
C LYS A 344 -22.52 20.61 3.38
N CYS A 345 -22.06 20.35 4.60
CA CYS A 345 -22.55 19.24 5.39
C CYS A 345 -23.81 19.67 6.16
N PRO A 346 -24.81 18.77 6.27
CA PRO A 346 -26.09 19.07 6.90
C PRO A 346 -25.99 19.33 8.40
#